data_AF-A0A7V0UKT5-F1
#
_entry.id   AF-A0A7V0UKT5-F1
#
_cell.length_a   1.000
_cell.length_b   1.000
_cell.length_c   1.000
_cell.angle_alpha   90.00
_cell.angle_beta   90.00
_cell.angle_gamma   90.00
#
_symmetry.space_group_name_H-M   'P 1'
#
loop_
_entity.id
_entity.type
_entity.pdbx_description
1 polymer ?
#
loop_
_entity_poly.entity_id
_entity_poly.type
_entity_poly.pdbx_seq_one_letter_code
_entity_poly.pdbx_strand_id
1 'polypeptide(L)' 'MQFTAGDRSREPLRLFCGEVLRRWPHLAASDVLDSRGEPSKLIAMLQKTYEYSAARAEKELHLLIKEFGEKLYRAA' A
#
# COMPACT_ATOMS: atom_id res chain seq x y z
N MET A 1 -29.20 -3.03 4.47
CA MET A 1 -27.97 -3.13 3.64
C MET A 1 -27.23 -4.37 4.09
N GLN A 2 -27.22 -5.42 3.28
CA GLN A 2 -26.59 -6.71 3.62
C GLN A 2 -25.08 -6.61 3.36
N PHE A 3 -24.27 -6.72 4.41
CA PHE A 3 -22.83 -6.90 4.29
C PHE A 3 -22.56 -8.37 3.95
N THR A 4 -22.34 -8.66 2.67
CA THR A 4 -21.99 -10.01 2.22
C THR A 4 -20.56 -10.32 2.64
N ALA A 5 -20.38 -11.46 3.32
CA ALA A 5 -19.15 -11.96 3.95
C ALA A 5 -17.95 -12.23 3.02
N GLY A 6 -17.95 -11.73 1.78
CA GLY A 6 -16.85 -11.83 0.81
C GLY A 6 -15.77 -10.74 0.94
N ASP A 7 -15.93 -9.76 1.84
CA ASP A 7 -15.04 -8.58 1.93
C ASP A 7 -13.86 -8.76 2.93
N ARG A 8 -13.94 -9.73 3.85
CA ARG A 8 -12.90 -9.94 4.89
C ARG A 8 -11.55 -10.39 4.33
N SER A 9 -11.53 -11.06 3.19
CA SER A 9 -10.28 -11.46 2.52
C SER A 9 -9.50 -10.28 1.95
N ARG A 10 -10.12 -9.10 1.84
CA ARG A 10 -9.49 -7.86 1.34
C ARG A 10 -9.10 -6.89 2.45
N GLU A 11 -9.42 -7.17 3.71
CA GLU A 11 -9.07 -6.30 4.84
C GLU A 11 -7.58 -6.01 4.94
N PRO A 12 -6.67 -7.01 4.88
CA PRO A 12 -5.23 -6.76 4.95
C PRO A 12 -4.74 -5.86 3.80
N LEU A 13 -5.30 -6.04 2.60
CA LEU A 13 -4.96 -5.23 1.43
C LEU A 13 -5.46 -3.78 1.59
N ARG A 14 -6.70 -3.59 2.04
CA ARG A 14 -7.26 -2.24 2.26
C ARG A 14 -6.48 -1.49 3.33
N LEU A 15 -6.11 -2.17 4.42
CA LEU A 15 -5.27 -1.61 5.48
C LEU A 15 -3.88 -1.23 4.95
N PHE A 16 -3.27 -2.09 4.13
CA PHE A 16 -2.00 -1.78 3.49
C PHE A 16 -2.09 -0.57 2.56
N CYS A 17 -3.10 -0.52 1.68
CA CYS A 17 -3.35 0.65 0.82
C CYS A 17 -3.58 1.94 1.64
N GLY A 18 -4.23 1.83 2.79
CA GLY A 18 -4.36 2.93 3.75
C GLY A 18 -3.01 3.41 4.28
N GLU A 19 -2.12 2.49 4.67
CA GLU A 19 -0.76 2.84 5.10
C GLU A 19 0.09 3.44 3.98
N VAL A 20 -0.07 2.98 2.74
CA VAL A 20 0.56 3.58 1.56
C VAL A 20 0.13 5.05 1.41
N LEU A 21 -1.18 5.33 1.44
CA LEU A 21 -1.70 6.69 1.34
C LEU A 21 -1.30 7.58 2.52
N ARG A 22 -1.19 7.01 3.71
CA ARG A 22 -0.70 7.73 4.90
C ARG A 22 0.77 8.11 4.77
N ARG A 23 1.61 7.25 4.18
CA ARG A 23 3.04 7.50 3.96
C ARG A 23 3.28 8.46 2.79
N TRP A 24 2.50 8.33 1.72
CA TRP A 24 2.62 9.10 0.49
C TRP A 24 1.30 9.80 0.15
N PRO A 25 1.00 10.94 0.81
CA PRO A 25 -0.31 11.60 0.71
C PRO A 25 -0.59 12.25 -0.64
N HIS A 26 0.40 12.39 -1.53
CA HIS A 26 0.22 12.92 -2.88
C HIS A 26 -0.16 11.85 -3.90
N LEU A 27 -0.15 10.56 -3.52
CA LEU A 27 -0.68 9.51 -4.36
C LEU A 27 -2.21 9.59 -4.41
N ALA A 28 -2.78 9.40 -5.60
CA ALA A 28 -4.21 9.33 -5.76
C ALA A 28 -4.75 8.03 -5.12
N ALA A 29 -5.77 8.16 -4.27
CA ALA A 29 -6.38 7.02 -3.59
C ALA A 29 -6.96 5.97 -4.56
N SER A 30 -7.54 6.43 -5.68
CA SER A 30 -8.02 5.54 -6.75
C SER A 30 -6.89 4.67 -7.31
N ASP A 31 -5.76 5.28 -7.64
CA ASP A 31 -4.63 4.58 -8.26
C ASP A 31 -4.01 3.58 -7.29
N VAL A 32 -3.88 3.95 -6.01
CA VAL A 32 -3.38 3.05 -4.97
C VAL A 32 -4.31 1.86 -4.75
N LEU A 33 -5.63 2.06 -4.77
CA LEU A 33 -6.59 0.95 -4.66
C LEU A 33 -6.57 0.07 -5.92
N ASP A 34 -6.47 0.66 -7.11
CA ASP A 34 -6.37 -0.05 -8.39
C ASP A 34 -5.06 -0.82 -8.55
N SER A 35 -4.02 -0.41 -7.81
CA SER A 35 -2.76 -1.16 -7.72
C SER A 35 -2.96 -2.54 -7.10
N ARG A 36 -4.01 -2.73 -6.28
CA ARG A 36 -4.25 -3.92 -5.47
C ARG A 36 -3.02 -4.35 -4.66
N GLY A 37 -2.19 -3.39 -4.24
CA GLY A 37 -0.98 -3.65 -3.47
C GLY A 37 0.18 -4.25 -4.29
N GLU A 38 0.08 -4.28 -5.63
CA GLU A 38 1.15 -4.79 -6.49
C GLU A 38 2.40 -3.89 -6.39
N PRO A 39 3.56 -4.43 -5.97
CA PRO A 39 4.74 -3.62 -5.71
C PRO A 39 5.24 -2.83 -6.92
N SER A 40 5.22 -3.43 -8.11
CA SER A 40 5.66 -2.79 -9.36
C SER A 40 4.84 -1.54 -9.69
N LYS A 41 3.51 -1.60 -9.49
CA LYS A 41 2.61 -0.46 -9.70
C LYS A 41 2.87 0.65 -8.68
N LEU A 42 3.02 0.29 -7.41
CA LEU A 42 3.32 1.26 -6.35
C LEU A 42 4.68 1.93 -6.57
N ILE A 43 5.71 1.16 -6.95
CA ILE A 43 7.03 1.70 -7.31
C ILE A 43 6.92 2.69 -8.47
N ALA A 44 6.17 2.36 -9.53
CA ALA A 44 5.96 3.27 -10.65
C ALA A 44 5.27 4.59 -10.22
N MET A 45 4.31 4.53 -9.31
CA MET A 45 3.65 5.72 -8.76
C MET A 45 4.62 6.59 -7.94
N LEU A 46 5.50 5.97 -7.14
CA LEU A 46 6.53 6.68 -6.37
C LEU A 46 7.55 7.37 -7.28
N GLN A 47 7.99 6.69 -8.34
CA GLN A 47 8.86 7.30 -9.33
C GLN A 47 8.18 8.48 -10.04
N LYS A 48 6.91 8.34 -10.43
CA LYS A 48 6.17 9.38 -11.15
C LYS A 48 5.82 10.60 -10.29
N THR A 49 5.36 10.39 -9.06
CA THR A 49 4.77 11.46 -8.23
C THR A 49 5.79 12.14 -7.33
N TYR A 50 6.80 11.38 -6.88
CA TYR A 50 7.82 11.86 -5.96
C TYR A 50 9.22 11.89 -6.57
N GLU A 51 9.34 11.56 -7.86
CA GLU A 51 10.61 11.56 -8.61
C GLU A 51 11.69 10.68 -7.96
N TYR A 52 11.27 9.61 -7.29
CA TYR A 52 12.20 8.66 -6.71
C TYR A 52 12.93 7.91 -7.82
N SER A 53 14.21 7.58 -7.59
CA SER A 53 14.87 6.56 -8.39
C SER A 53 14.23 5.19 -8.13
N ALA A 54 14.35 4.25 -9.07
CA ALA A 54 13.86 2.89 -8.91
C ALA A 54 14.37 2.25 -7.61
N ALA A 55 15.67 2.33 -7.35
CA ALA A 55 16.28 1.79 -6.13
C ALA A 55 15.73 2.44 -4.84
N ARG A 56 15.45 3.75 -4.86
CA ARG A 56 14.83 4.42 -3.71
C ARG A 56 13.38 3.98 -3.52
N ALA A 57 12.60 3.95 -4.58
CA ALA A 57 11.19 3.53 -4.53
C ALA A 57 11.03 2.09 -4.03
N GLU A 58 11.87 1.17 -4.51
CA GLU A 58 11.93 -0.22 -4.04
C GLU A 58 12.26 -0.31 -2.56
N LYS A 59 13.31 0.39 -2.13
CA LYS A 59 13.74 0.39 -0.72
C LYS A 59 12.65 0.92 0.21
N GLU A 60 12.06 2.06 -0.13
CA GLU A 60 11.00 2.69 0.67
C GLU A 60 9.75 1.81 0.75
N LEU A 61 9.35 1.20 -0.37
CA LEU A 61 8.22 0.27 -0.37
C LEU A 61 8.51 -0.98 0.46
N HIS A 62 9.72 -1.54 0.36
CA HIS A 62 10.13 -2.70 1.17
C HIS A 62 10.10 -2.37 2.67
N LEU A 63 10.57 -1.18 3.06
CA LEU A 63 10.49 -0.71 4.45
C LEU A 63 9.05 -0.62 4.93
N LEU A 64 8.14 -0.06 4.12
CA LEU A 64 6.72 0.01 4.47
C LEU A 64 6.11 -1.38 4.66
N ILE A 65 6.38 -2.33 3.75
CA ILE A 65 5.86 -3.69 3.84
C ILE A 65 6.34 -4.37 5.13
N LYS A 66 7.63 -4.22 5.46
CA LYS A 66 8.20 -4.75 6.70
C LYS A 66 7.52 -4.15 7.94
N GLU A 67 7.43 -2.82 8.01
CA GLU A 67 6.79 -2.12 9.13
C GLU A 67 5.31 -2.51 9.27
N PHE A 68 4.60 -2.67 8.15
CA PHE A 68 3.21 -3.10 8.16
C PHE A 68 3.04 -4.53 8.68
N GLY A 69 3.90 -5.46 8.23
CA GLY A 69 3.93 -6.82 8.73
C GLY A 69 4.22 -6.89 10.24
N GLU A 70 5.18 -6.09 10.73
CA GLU A 70 5.48 -6.00 12.16
C GLU A 70 4.29 -5.44 12.98
N LYS A 71 3.56 -4.45 12.44
CA LYS A 71 2.34 -3.93 13.09
C LYS A 71 1.24 -4.99 13.16
N LEU A 72 1.00 -5.73 12.08
CA LEU A 72 0.00 -6.80 12.07
C LEU A 72 0.36 -7.91 13.06
N TYR A 73 1.64 -8.30 13.13
CA TYR A 73 2.10 -9.32 14.08
C TYR A 73 1.91 -8.89 15.54
N ARG A 74 2.17 -7.61 15.87
CA ARG A 74 1.99 -7.09 17.23
C ARG A 74 0.53 -6.87 17.63
N ALA A 75 -0.37 -6.78 16.66
CA ALA A 75 -1.80 -6.56 16.88
C ALA A 75 -2.61 -7.88 16.91
N ALA A 76 -1.98 -9.02 16.60
CA ALA A 76 -2.54 -10.36 16.66
C ALA A 76 -2.28 -11.01 18.04
#